data_AF-A0A2T9J1L0-F1
#
_entry.id   AF-A0A2T9J1L0-F1
#
_cell.length_a   1.000
_cell.length_b   1.000
_cell.length_c   1.000
_cell.angle_alpha   90.00
_cell.angle_beta   90.00
_cell.angle_gamma   90.00
#
_symmetry.space_group_name_H-M   'P 1'
#
loop_
_entity.id
_entity.type
_entity.pdbx_description
1 polymer ?
#
loop_
_entity_poly.entity_id
_entity_poly.type
_entity_poly.pdbx_seq_one_letter_code
_entity_poly.pdbx_strand_id
1 'polypeptide(L)'
;MMVPVALPDPALPPVFVHSGWRCSSTYVWSRFRALPGVRAYYEPWHEQLATLTPERIARETPRASGLRHPGDDVPYLAEFADLLSPSGGVAGYQPRFALDDYFLPAGRQDAAQTAYVSGLVGHAQARGQTPVLACCRTLGRIDWLRRRFGGFHVVLIRDPLQQWLSFHSLRKRPRPTYFELCQYVLLSEAAEAQPLARQLGLPTPKAGGLVRRIAAVRRRLKRAPARTSFTAFLAIYLLSYLKALPQADLVIDVDRLGQDADYAAGIGEALRAGCGLAPDFSDCRTPPAHDAVPAAPYRRISRQVIDALDARAALAAPGPAALLFAKLSKAMTDAPEPPASMRRRLAGWLSETLETLVPRRRRRARI
;
A
#
# COMPACT_ATOMS: atom_id res chain seq x y z
N MET A 1 -36.39 -8.32 -12.58
CA MET A 1 -36.71 -7.01 -11.96
C MET A 1 -35.46 -6.55 -11.22
N MET A 2 -34.84 -5.46 -11.69
CA MET A 2 -33.69 -4.84 -11.03
C MET A 2 -34.20 -4.07 -9.81
N VAL A 3 -33.76 -4.47 -8.62
CA VAL A 3 -34.01 -3.69 -7.41
C VAL A 3 -33.15 -2.42 -7.50
N PRO A 4 -33.74 -1.21 -7.49
CA PRO A 4 -32.95 0.00 -7.42
C PRO A 4 -32.28 0.04 -6.05
N VAL A 5 -30.95 0.08 -6.02
CA VAL A 5 -30.23 0.51 -4.82
C VAL A 5 -30.56 1.99 -4.67
N ALA A 6 -31.35 2.34 -3.67
CA ALA A 6 -31.66 3.72 -3.33
C ALA A 6 -30.36 4.53 -3.25
N LEU A 7 -30.29 5.63 -3.98
CA LEU A 7 -29.27 6.65 -3.74
C LEU A 7 -29.53 7.17 -2.32
N PRO A 8 -28.57 7.06 -1.39
CA PRO A 8 -28.73 7.71 -0.10
C PRO A 8 -28.90 9.21 -0.30
N ASP A 9 -29.63 9.83 0.63
CA ASP A 9 -29.68 11.27 0.97
C ASP A 9 -28.29 11.95 0.78
N PRO A 10 -28.10 13.30 0.78
CA PRO A 10 -26.76 13.90 0.77
C PRO A 10 -26.11 13.69 2.16
N ALA A 11 -25.92 12.42 2.51
CA ALA A 11 -25.21 11.90 3.63
C ALA A 11 -23.75 12.32 3.47
N LEU A 12 -23.12 12.63 4.60
CA LEU A 12 -21.74 13.09 4.66
C LEU A 12 -20.86 12.19 3.78
N PRO A 13 -20.26 12.74 2.70
CA PRO A 13 -19.56 11.93 1.72
C PRO A 13 -18.38 11.21 2.37
N PRO A 14 -18.10 9.95 2.02
CA PRO A 14 -16.99 9.22 2.60
C PRO A 14 -15.65 9.87 2.23
N VAL A 15 -14.71 9.81 3.15
CA VAL A 15 -13.31 10.17 2.89
C VAL A 15 -12.48 8.89 2.87
N PHE A 16 -11.79 8.63 1.77
CA PHE A 16 -10.89 7.49 1.64
C PHE A 16 -9.44 7.96 1.75
N VAL A 17 -8.68 7.37 2.67
CA VAL A 17 -7.24 7.62 2.81
C VAL A 17 -6.49 6.39 2.31
N HIS A 18 -5.83 6.54 1.17
CA HIS A 18 -5.07 5.50 0.49
C HIS A 18 -3.59 5.67 0.78
N SER A 19 -2.90 4.57 1.07
CA SER A 19 -1.46 4.62 1.36
C SER A 19 -0.79 3.30 0.98
N GLY A 20 0.54 3.30 0.93
CA GLY A 20 1.31 2.07 1.05
C GLY A 20 1.61 1.78 2.53
N TRP A 21 1.98 0.53 2.85
CA TRP A 21 2.47 0.22 4.21
C TRP A 21 3.59 1.17 4.62
N ARG A 22 3.62 1.55 5.90
CA ARG A 22 4.66 2.44 6.47
C ARG A 22 4.79 3.80 5.78
N CYS A 23 3.67 4.32 5.26
CA CYS A 23 3.52 5.65 4.67
C CYS A 23 2.73 6.58 5.62
N SER A 24 3.04 6.55 6.92
CA SER A 24 2.41 7.39 7.96
C SER A 24 0.87 7.32 8.05
N SER A 25 0.25 6.28 7.50
CA SER A 25 -1.22 6.14 7.44
C SER A 25 -1.89 6.09 8.80
N THR A 26 -1.28 5.40 9.78
CA THR A 26 -1.78 5.37 11.16
C THR A 26 -1.79 6.75 11.80
N TYR A 27 -0.77 7.59 11.56
CA TYR A 27 -0.76 8.96 12.07
C TYR A 27 -1.88 9.78 11.44
N VAL A 28 -1.96 9.82 10.11
CA VAL A 28 -3.01 10.58 9.40
C VAL A 28 -4.41 10.11 9.81
N TRP A 29 -4.64 8.79 9.89
CA TRP A 29 -5.88 8.22 10.39
C TRP A 29 -6.21 8.70 11.81
N SER A 30 -5.24 8.71 12.72
CA SER A 30 -5.46 9.15 14.10
C SER A 30 -5.89 10.62 14.18
N ARG A 31 -5.38 11.48 13.28
CA ARG A 31 -5.78 12.89 13.21
C ARG A 31 -7.22 13.07 12.72
N PHE A 32 -7.67 12.24 11.78
CA PHE A 32 -9.10 12.18 11.43
C PHE A 32 -9.95 11.62 12.58
N ARG A 33 -9.50 10.56 13.24
CA ARG A 33 -10.21 9.93 14.35
C ARG A 33 -10.46 10.88 15.51
N ALA A 34 -9.54 11.81 15.76
CA ALA A 34 -9.66 12.80 16.82
C ALA A 34 -10.72 13.89 16.55
N LEU A 35 -11.26 13.99 15.33
CA LEU A 35 -12.25 15.00 15.00
C LEU A 35 -13.65 14.63 15.53
N PRO A 36 -14.40 15.61 16.07
CA PRO A 36 -15.80 15.40 16.40
C PRO A 36 -16.62 15.11 15.13
N GLY A 37 -17.64 14.27 15.25
CA GLY A 37 -18.50 13.92 14.11
C GLY A 37 -17.82 13.04 13.06
N VAL A 38 -16.62 12.49 13.31
CA VAL A 38 -15.94 11.56 12.41
C VAL A 38 -16.00 10.14 12.95
N ARG A 39 -16.20 9.17 12.04
CA ARG A 39 -15.97 7.75 12.32
C ARG A 39 -14.88 7.23 11.40
N ALA A 40 -13.69 7.06 11.96
CA ALA A 40 -12.49 6.68 11.21
C ALA A 40 -12.18 5.18 11.35
N TYR A 41 -12.46 4.40 10.31
CA TYR A 41 -12.14 2.98 10.25
C TYR A 41 -10.65 2.76 9.93
N TYR A 42 -9.94 2.10 10.86
CA TYR A 42 -8.55 1.72 10.70
C TYR A 42 -8.40 0.43 9.89
N GLU A 43 -7.70 0.50 8.76
CA GLU A 43 -7.37 -0.64 7.90
C GLU A 43 -8.58 -1.57 7.60
N PRO A 44 -9.69 -1.06 7.02
CA PRO A 44 -10.91 -1.84 6.73
C PRO A 44 -10.73 -2.99 5.72
N TRP A 45 -9.53 -3.18 5.18
CA TRP A 45 -9.16 -4.35 4.36
C TRP A 45 -8.15 -5.26 5.06
N HIS A 46 -7.96 -5.16 6.38
CA HIS A 46 -7.01 -6.03 7.08
C HIS A 46 -7.57 -7.45 7.26
N GLU A 47 -6.76 -8.48 7.00
CA GLU A 47 -7.21 -9.88 7.10
C GLU A 47 -7.70 -10.29 8.49
N GLN A 48 -7.27 -9.58 9.53
CA GLN A 48 -7.68 -9.84 10.91
C GLN A 48 -9.16 -9.61 11.16
N LEU A 49 -9.81 -8.76 10.34
CA LEU A 49 -11.23 -8.46 10.43
C LEU A 49 -12.11 -9.69 10.23
N ALA A 50 -11.61 -10.74 9.55
CA ALA A 50 -12.35 -12.00 9.39
C ALA A 50 -12.54 -12.79 10.69
N THR A 51 -11.73 -12.51 11.71
CA THR A 51 -11.72 -13.27 12.98
C THR A 51 -11.67 -12.34 14.19
N LEU A 52 -12.08 -11.08 14.00
CA LEU A 52 -12.07 -10.07 15.05
C LEU A 52 -13.10 -10.43 16.13
N THR A 53 -12.74 -10.23 17.39
CA THR A 53 -13.63 -10.42 18.55
C THR A 53 -13.53 -9.22 19.47
N PRO A 54 -14.48 -9.01 20.40
CA PRO A 54 -14.40 -7.92 21.37
C PRO A 54 -13.08 -7.94 22.17
N GLU A 55 -12.61 -9.14 22.56
CA GLU A 55 -11.37 -9.32 23.32
C GLU A 55 -10.14 -8.96 22.50
N ARG A 56 -10.15 -9.22 21.19
CA ARG A 56 -9.06 -8.81 20.30
C ARG A 56 -9.04 -7.30 20.10
N ILE A 57 -10.21 -6.67 19.93
CA ILE A 57 -10.32 -5.21 19.88
C ILE A 57 -9.70 -4.63 21.15
N ALA A 58 -10.12 -5.07 22.33
CA ALA A 58 -9.61 -4.54 23.61
C ALA A 58 -8.07 -4.65 23.76
N ARG A 59 -7.42 -5.63 23.10
CA ARG A 59 -5.97 -5.84 23.15
C ARG A 59 -5.18 -5.02 22.14
N GLU A 60 -5.79 -4.60 21.03
CA GLU A 60 -5.11 -3.89 19.93
C GLU A 60 -5.05 -2.38 20.21
N THR A 61 -4.28 -1.98 21.23
CA THR A 61 -4.04 -0.57 21.57
C THR A 61 -2.70 -0.07 21.02
N PRO A 62 -2.51 1.26 20.90
CA PRO A 62 -1.22 1.82 20.51
C PRO A 62 -0.06 1.30 21.36
N ARG A 63 -0.26 1.22 22.68
CA ARG A 63 0.72 0.72 23.65
C ARG A 63 1.09 -0.75 23.46
N ALA A 64 0.12 -1.60 23.10
CA ALA A 64 0.32 -3.05 22.94
C ALA A 64 0.89 -3.44 21.56
N SER A 65 0.80 -2.57 20.55
CA SER A 65 1.15 -2.91 19.17
C SER A 65 2.65 -3.10 18.91
N GLY A 66 3.53 -2.57 19.78
CA GLY A 66 4.98 -2.56 19.57
C GLY A 66 5.45 -1.74 18.35
N LEU A 67 4.51 -1.09 17.66
CA LEU A 67 4.74 -0.17 16.56
C LEU A 67 4.59 1.24 17.16
N ARG A 68 5.61 2.09 16.98
CA ARG A 68 5.71 3.45 17.58
C ARG A 68 4.62 4.42 17.04
N HIS A 69 3.35 4.15 17.32
CA HIS A 69 2.22 4.93 16.85
C HIS A 69 1.71 5.86 17.97
N PRO A 70 1.39 7.12 17.64
CA PRO A 70 0.75 8.04 18.58
C PRO A 70 -0.72 7.67 18.81
N GLY A 71 -1.26 7.92 20.01
CA GLY A 71 -2.69 7.78 20.33
C GLY A 71 -2.98 7.47 21.80
N ASP A 72 -4.23 7.73 22.21
CA ASP A 72 -4.79 7.37 23.51
C ASP A 72 -4.94 5.84 23.67
N ASP A 73 -5.28 5.37 24.87
CA ASP A 73 -5.52 3.94 25.15
C ASP A 73 -6.74 3.35 24.41
N VAL A 74 -7.42 4.12 23.54
CA VAL A 74 -8.53 3.65 22.72
C VAL A 74 -8.04 2.67 21.65
N PRO A 75 -8.56 1.43 21.61
CA PRO A 75 -8.12 0.44 20.63
C PRO A 75 -8.24 0.87 19.17
N TYR A 76 -7.32 0.43 18.32
CA TYR A 76 -7.29 0.77 16.89
C TYR A 76 -8.56 0.37 16.14
N LEU A 77 -9.20 -0.72 16.58
CA LEU A 77 -10.32 -1.34 15.90
C LEU A 77 -11.65 -1.08 16.62
N ALA A 78 -11.71 -0.11 17.52
CA ALA A 78 -12.91 0.17 18.32
C ALA A 78 -14.13 0.48 17.44
N GLU A 79 -13.94 1.10 16.28
CA GLU A 79 -14.98 1.45 15.32
C GLU A 79 -15.67 0.22 14.68
N PHE A 80 -15.09 -0.97 14.83
CA PHE A 80 -15.68 -2.22 14.36
C PHE A 80 -16.47 -2.98 15.43
N ALA A 81 -16.50 -2.53 16.69
CA ALA A 81 -17.14 -3.25 17.79
C ALA A 81 -18.64 -3.52 17.52
N ASP A 82 -19.36 -2.50 17.07
CA ASP A 82 -20.80 -2.57 16.71
C ASP A 82 -21.06 -3.33 15.39
N LEU A 83 -20.00 -3.70 14.68
CA LEU A 83 -20.06 -4.37 13.38
C LEU A 83 -19.63 -5.84 13.47
N LEU A 84 -19.37 -6.36 14.68
CA LEU A 84 -19.03 -7.76 14.85
C LEU A 84 -20.23 -8.67 14.61
N SER A 85 -19.98 -9.79 13.93
CA SER A 85 -20.94 -10.89 13.83
C SER A 85 -20.94 -11.71 15.12
N PRO A 86 -22.06 -12.37 15.50
CA PRO A 86 -22.12 -13.21 16.70
C PRO A 86 -21.07 -14.34 16.73
N SER A 87 -20.70 -14.88 15.57
CA SER A 87 -19.66 -15.91 15.43
C SER A 87 -18.23 -15.36 15.36
N GLY A 88 -18.05 -14.06 15.57
CA GLY A 88 -16.79 -13.35 15.35
C GLY A 88 -16.59 -12.89 13.90
N GLY A 89 -15.65 -11.96 13.73
CA GLY A 89 -15.40 -11.25 12.48
C GLY A 89 -16.32 -10.06 12.26
N VAL A 90 -15.90 -9.13 11.42
CA VAL A 90 -16.71 -7.98 11.01
C VAL A 90 -17.76 -8.43 10.00
N ALA A 91 -19.02 -8.05 10.21
CA ALA A 91 -20.14 -8.39 9.35
C ALA A 91 -19.87 -8.01 7.88
N GLY A 92 -20.13 -8.95 6.97
CA GLY A 92 -19.90 -8.78 5.53
C GLY A 92 -18.43 -8.83 5.08
N TYR A 93 -17.45 -8.82 6.01
CA TYR A 93 -16.04 -8.92 5.64
C TYR A 93 -15.70 -10.32 5.11
N GLN A 94 -14.97 -10.38 4.00
CA GLN A 94 -14.44 -11.63 3.44
C GLN A 94 -12.90 -11.60 3.44
N PRO A 95 -12.21 -12.68 3.84
CA PRO A 95 -10.73 -12.73 3.85
C PRO A 95 -10.07 -12.34 2.52
N ARG A 96 -10.74 -12.61 1.40
CA ARG A 96 -10.26 -12.25 0.05
C ARG A 96 -10.07 -10.74 -0.12
N PHE A 97 -10.84 -9.91 0.59
CA PHE A 97 -10.75 -8.46 0.47
C PHE A 97 -9.33 -7.97 0.75
N ALA A 98 -8.58 -8.65 1.62
CA ALA A 98 -7.28 -8.18 2.08
C ALA A 98 -6.27 -7.92 0.96
N LEU A 99 -6.03 -8.90 0.07
CA LEU A 99 -5.07 -8.74 -1.03
C LEU A 99 -5.57 -9.32 -2.36
N ASP A 100 -6.65 -10.09 -2.39
CA ASP A 100 -7.17 -10.63 -3.65
C ASP A 100 -7.69 -9.47 -4.48
N ASP A 101 -7.42 -9.54 -5.79
CA ASP A 101 -7.72 -8.46 -6.72
C ASP A 101 -7.24 -7.10 -6.16
N TYR A 102 -6.00 -7.01 -5.65
CA TYR A 102 -5.42 -5.74 -5.18
C TYR A 102 -5.55 -4.64 -6.23
N PHE A 103 -5.25 -4.99 -7.48
CA PHE A 103 -5.42 -4.13 -8.66
C PHE A 103 -6.82 -4.26 -9.28
N LEU A 104 -7.89 -4.23 -8.47
CA LEU A 104 -9.26 -4.39 -8.94
C LEU A 104 -9.59 -3.40 -10.08
N PRO A 105 -10.04 -3.87 -11.26
CA PRO A 105 -10.42 -2.99 -12.36
C PRO A 105 -11.67 -2.17 -12.02
N ALA A 106 -11.72 -0.91 -12.47
CA ALA A 106 -12.77 0.03 -12.10
C ALA A 106 -14.17 -0.44 -12.54
N GLY A 107 -14.29 -1.13 -13.68
CA GLY A 107 -15.55 -1.68 -14.17
C GLY A 107 -15.98 -3.01 -13.53
N ARG A 108 -15.12 -3.67 -12.74
CA ARG A 108 -15.41 -5.03 -12.24
C ARG A 108 -16.48 -5.00 -11.16
N GLN A 109 -17.54 -5.77 -11.35
CA GLN A 109 -18.56 -5.96 -10.32
C GLN A 109 -18.02 -6.83 -9.18
N ASP A 110 -18.27 -6.40 -7.94
CA ASP A 110 -17.97 -7.15 -6.74
C ASP A 110 -19.02 -6.83 -5.67
N ALA A 111 -20.18 -7.47 -5.78
CA ALA A 111 -21.34 -7.17 -4.94
C ALA A 111 -21.04 -7.33 -3.44
N ALA A 112 -20.23 -8.32 -3.07
CA ALA A 112 -19.89 -8.57 -1.67
C ALA A 112 -18.97 -7.47 -1.10
N GLN A 113 -17.95 -7.06 -1.86
CA GLN A 113 -17.08 -5.96 -1.43
C GLN A 113 -17.84 -4.63 -1.44
N THR A 114 -18.75 -4.43 -2.41
CA THR A 114 -19.63 -3.26 -2.43
C THR A 114 -20.50 -3.21 -1.18
N ALA A 115 -21.22 -4.29 -0.86
CA ALA A 115 -22.08 -4.36 0.31
C ALA A 115 -21.31 -4.15 1.62
N TYR A 116 -20.10 -4.70 1.74
CA TYR A 116 -19.24 -4.50 2.90
C TYR A 116 -18.89 -3.02 3.10
N VAL A 117 -18.39 -2.34 2.07
CA VAL A 117 -18.00 -0.92 2.17
C VAL A 117 -19.23 -0.02 2.37
N SER A 118 -20.34 -0.29 1.68
CA SER A 118 -21.63 0.40 1.92
C SER A 118 -22.08 0.24 3.37
N GLY A 119 -21.89 -0.95 3.96
CA GLY A 119 -22.21 -1.20 5.36
C GLY A 119 -21.39 -0.34 6.33
N LEU A 120 -20.07 -0.21 6.09
CA LEU A 120 -19.22 0.68 6.90
C LEU A 120 -19.63 2.15 6.77
N VAL A 121 -19.86 2.61 5.54
CA VAL A 121 -20.26 3.99 5.25
C VAL A 121 -21.63 4.30 5.89
N GLY A 122 -22.62 3.43 5.67
CA GLY A 122 -23.96 3.57 6.24
C GLY A 122 -23.96 3.51 7.77
N HIS A 123 -23.10 2.68 8.37
CA HIS A 123 -22.98 2.61 9.84
C HIS A 123 -22.52 3.93 10.47
N ALA A 124 -21.57 4.63 9.84
CA ALA A 124 -21.14 5.95 10.28
C ALA A 124 -22.23 7.01 10.06
N GLN A 125 -22.83 7.01 8.87
CA GLN A 125 -23.85 8.00 8.48
C GLN A 125 -25.13 7.87 9.32
N ALA A 126 -25.55 6.66 9.67
CA ALA A 126 -26.69 6.42 10.55
C ALA A 126 -26.51 7.01 11.96
N ARG A 127 -25.29 7.41 12.33
CA ARG A 127 -24.94 8.08 13.58
C ARG A 127 -24.61 9.57 13.39
N GLY A 128 -24.90 10.12 12.21
CA GLY A 128 -24.59 11.51 11.88
C GLY A 128 -23.09 11.80 11.77
N GLN A 129 -22.27 10.79 11.45
CA GLN A 129 -20.82 10.94 11.37
C GLN A 129 -20.29 10.79 9.94
N THR A 130 -19.24 11.56 9.61
CA THR A 130 -18.51 11.43 8.36
C THR A 130 -17.67 10.15 8.38
N PRO A 131 -17.88 9.21 7.42
CA PRO A 131 -17.06 8.01 7.34
C PRO A 131 -15.67 8.34 6.79
N VAL A 132 -14.62 7.95 7.52
CA VAL A 132 -13.24 8.00 7.04
C VAL A 132 -12.69 6.58 6.98
N LEU A 133 -12.24 6.11 5.81
CA LEU A 133 -11.69 4.76 5.63
C LEU A 133 -10.21 4.87 5.25
N ALA A 134 -9.31 4.58 6.20
CA ALA A 134 -7.87 4.69 5.99
C ALA A 134 -7.22 3.31 5.85
N CYS A 135 -6.59 3.03 4.71
CA CYS A 135 -6.05 1.71 4.45
C CYS A 135 -4.81 1.69 3.55
N CYS A 136 -3.84 0.85 3.91
CA CYS A 136 -2.63 0.62 3.12
C CYS A 136 -2.82 -0.37 1.94
N ARG A 137 -4.04 -0.92 1.79
CA ARG A 137 -4.35 -1.96 0.80
C ARG A 137 -5.24 -1.51 -0.35
N THR A 138 -5.48 -0.21 -0.47
CA THR A 138 -6.50 0.34 -1.38
C THR A 138 -5.96 1.15 -2.54
N LEU A 139 -4.65 1.45 -2.60
CA LEU A 139 -4.05 2.19 -3.73
C LEU A 139 -4.37 1.54 -5.08
N GLY A 140 -4.21 0.22 -5.20
CA GLY A 140 -4.48 -0.51 -6.44
C GLY A 140 -5.95 -0.57 -6.88
N ARG A 141 -6.90 -0.14 -6.04
CA ARG A 141 -8.35 -0.20 -6.30
C ARG A 141 -9.05 1.14 -6.09
N ILE A 142 -8.31 2.25 -6.05
CA ILE A 142 -8.90 3.58 -5.82
C ILE A 142 -9.96 3.94 -6.88
N ASP A 143 -9.74 3.64 -8.15
CA ASP A 143 -10.70 3.94 -9.24
C ASP A 143 -12.00 3.13 -9.05
N TRP A 144 -11.87 1.88 -8.61
CA TRP A 144 -13.02 1.04 -8.28
C TRP A 144 -13.83 1.64 -7.12
N LEU A 145 -13.15 2.10 -6.06
CA LEU A 145 -13.77 2.75 -4.89
C LEU A 145 -14.46 4.07 -5.30
N ARG A 146 -13.74 4.94 -6.02
CA ARG A 146 -14.23 6.24 -6.47
C ARG A 146 -15.50 6.12 -7.29
N ARG A 147 -15.54 5.20 -8.27
CA ARG A 147 -16.73 5.00 -9.12
C ARG A 147 -17.95 4.46 -8.38
N ARG A 148 -17.77 3.80 -7.24
CA ARG A 148 -18.86 3.14 -6.49
C ARG A 148 -19.37 3.97 -5.33
N PHE A 149 -18.49 4.71 -4.67
CA PHE A 149 -18.81 5.40 -3.43
C PHE A 149 -18.66 6.91 -3.54
N GLY A 150 -18.11 7.41 -4.65
CA GLY A 150 -17.72 8.81 -4.77
C GLY A 150 -16.84 9.21 -3.58
N GLY A 151 -17.11 10.40 -3.05
CA GLY A 151 -16.41 10.90 -1.87
C GLY A 151 -15.08 11.57 -2.19
N PHE A 152 -14.31 11.83 -1.13
CA PHE A 152 -13.03 12.53 -1.21
C PHE A 152 -11.86 11.56 -1.01
N HIS A 153 -10.94 11.52 -1.96
CA HIS A 153 -9.87 10.54 -2.02
C HIS A 153 -8.50 11.17 -1.76
N VAL A 154 -7.92 10.84 -0.62
CA VAL A 154 -6.58 11.27 -0.18
C VAL A 154 -5.58 10.15 -0.49
N VAL A 155 -4.48 10.48 -1.18
CA VAL A 155 -3.34 9.56 -1.39
C VAL A 155 -2.13 10.03 -0.59
N LEU A 156 -1.63 9.18 0.31
CA LEU A 156 -0.39 9.42 1.03
C LEU A 156 0.79 8.86 0.24
N ILE A 157 1.85 9.66 0.04
CA ILE A 157 3.06 9.24 -0.67
C ILE A 157 4.31 9.58 0.15
N ARG A 158 5.28 8.64 0.14
CA ARG A 158 6.54 8.71 0.90
C ARG A 158 7.74 8.41 0.00
N ASP A 159 8.91 8.88 0.38
CA ASP A 159 10.18 8.49 -0.22
C ASP A 159 10.28 6.95 -0.33
N PRO A 160 10.42 6.39 -1.54
CA PRO A 160 10.35 4.94 -1.75
C PRO A 160 11.49 4.21 -1.06
N LEU A 161 12.69 4.79 -0.98
CA LEU A 161 13.83 4.13 -0.33
C LEU A 161 13.62 4.08 1.18
N GLN A 162 13.24 5.19 1.81
CA GLN A 162 12.97 5.25 3.25
C GLN A 162 11.75 4.42 3.64
N GLN A 163 10.71 4.37 2.80
CA GLN A 163 9.56 3.50 3.02
C GLN A 163 9.96 2.02 3.01
N TRP A 164 10.75 1.58 2.02
CA TRP A 164 11.27 0.22 1.99
C TRP A 164 12.22 -0.09 3.15
N LEU A 165 13.11 0.84 3.50
CA LEU A 165 14.01 0.70 4.65
C LEU A 165 13.21 0.50 5.93
N SER A 166 12.06 1.17 6.08
CA SER A 166 11.17 0.94 7.22
C SER A 166 10.57 -0.48 7.24
N PHE A 167 10.43 -1.17 6.11
CA PHE A 167 10.07 -2.60 6.09
C PHE A 167 11.27 -3.44 6.49
N HIS A 168 12.42 -3.13 5.89
CA HIS A 168 13.63 -3.94 5.96
C HIS A 168 14.27 -3.91 7.35
N SER A 169 14.25 -2.76 8.03
CA SER A 169 14.85 -2.59 9.36
C SER A 169 14.16 -3.43 10.44
N LEU A 170 12.93 -3.89 10.19
CA LEU A 170 12.15 -4.72 11.13
C LEU A 170 12.48 -6.21 11.01
N ARG A 171 13.39 -6.62 10.13
CA ARG A 171 13.80 -8.02 9.99
C ARG A 171 14.43 -8.52 11.30
N LYS A 172 13.84 -9.57 11.88
CA LYS A 172 14.40 -10.31 13.03
C LYS A 172 15.03 -11.60 12.51
N ARG A 173 16.38 -11.71 12.59
CA ARG A 173 17.17 -12.69 11.83
C ARG A 173 16.98 -12.40 10.32
N PRO A 174 17.76 -12.94 9.37
CA PRO A 174 17.68 -12.51 7.96
C PRO A 174 16.42 -13.04 7.23
N ARG A 175 15.24 -12.96 7.86
CA ARG A 175 13.93 -13.39 7.39
C ARG A 175 13.13 -12.16 6.96
N PRO A 176 12.43 -12.22 5.80
CA PRO A 176 11.56 -11.14 5.36
C PRO A 176 10.47 -10.82 6.38
N THR A 177 10.15 -9.53 6.53
CA THR A 177 9.05 -9.07 7.36
C THR A 177 7.70 -9.35 6.71
N TYR A 178 6.62 -9.20 7.49
CA TYR A 178 5.26 -9.31 6.95
C TYR A 178 5.05 -8.37 5.76
N PHE A 179 5.51 -7.12 5.84
CA PHE A 179 5.40 -6.13 4.76
C PHE A 179 6.10 -6.59 3.48
N GLU A 180 7.32 -7.12 3.59
CA GLU A 180 8.06 -7.67 2.44
C GLU A 180 7.35 -8.88 1.84
N LEU A 181 6.79 -9.76 2.68
CA LEU A 181 6.03 -10.93 2.21
C LEU A 181 4.77 -10.52 1.45
N CYS A 182 4.06 -9.48 1.88
CA CYS A 182 2.92 -8.93 1.15
C CYS A 182 3.33 -8.38 -0.23
N GLN A 183 4.49 -7.69 -0.34
CA GLN A 183 5.00 -7.24 -1.64
C GLN A 183 5.25 -8.43 -2.58
N TYR A 184 5.79 -9.54 -2.07
CA TYR A 184 5.99 -10.75 -2.87
C TYR A 184 4.69 -11.40 -3.32
N VAL A 185 3.67 -11.46 -2.45
CA VAL A 185 2.35 -11.98 -2.82
C VAL A 185 1.74 -11.12 -3.93
N LEU A 186 1.68 -9.80 -3.71
CA LEU A 186 1.14 -8.86 -4.69
C LEU A 186 1.87 -8.94 -6.02
N LEU A 187 3.21 -8.98 -6.01
CA LEU A 187 3.99 -9.07 -7.23
C LEU A 187 3.76 -10.40 -7.96
N SER A 188 3.57 -11.50 -7.24
CA SER A 188 3.27 -12.78 -7.88
C SER A 188 1.93 -12.79 -8.62
N GLU A 189 1.01 -11.91 -8.23
CA GLU A 189 -0.38 -11.86 -8.72
C GLU A 189 -0.64 -10.72 -9.70
N ALA A 190 0.23 -9.70 -9.74
CA ALA A 190 0.12 -8.59 -10.68
C ALA A 190 0.39 -9.06 -12.12
N ALA A 191 -0.60 -8.97 -13.00
CA ALA A 191 -0.50 -9.42 -14.39
C ALA A 191 0.57 -8.63 -15.15
N GLU A 192 0.60 -7.32 -14.93
CA GLU A 192 1.53 -6.35 -15.55
C GLU A 192 2.99 -6.58 -15.14
N ALA A 193 3.23 -7.30 -14.03
CA ALA A 193 4.56 -7.55 -13.50
C ALA A 193 4.99 -9.03 -13.52
N GLN A 194 4.26 -9.89 -14.23
CA GLN A 194 4.58 -11.33 -14.34
C GLN A 194 6.00 -11.63 -14.82
N PRO A 195 6.60 -10.90 -15.79
CA PRO A 195 8.01 -11.10 -16.15
C PRO A 195 8.95 -10.89 -14.96
N LEU A 196 8.74 -9.83 -14.19
CA LEU A 196 9.55 -9.51 -13.02
C LEU A 196 9.33 -10.52 -11.88
N ALA A 197 8.08 -10.95 -11.67
CA ALA A 197 7.77 -11.99 -10.69
C ALA A 197 8.51 -13.31 -10.98
N ARG A 198 8.52 -13.73 -12.26
CA ARG A 198 9.28 -14.91 -12.72
C ARG A 198 10.78 -14.73 -12.54
N GLN A 199 11.32 -13.55 -12.88
CA GLN A 199 12.74 -13.23 -12.70
C GLN A 199 13.17 -13.32 -11.22
N LEU A 200 12.31 -12.88 -10.29
CA LEU A 200 12.57 -12.99 -8.86
C LEU A 200 12.33 -14.40 -8.30
N GLY A 201 11.88 -15.35 -9.13
CA GLY A 201 11.60 -16.72 -8.75
C GLY A 201 10.42 -16.84 -7.79
N LEU A 202 9.45 -15.91 -7.88
CA LEU A 202 8.22 -15.96 -7.10
C LEU A 202 7.39 -17.18 -7.52
N PRO A 203 6.71 -17.85 -6.55
CA PRO A 203 5.79 -18.92 -6.89
C PRO A 203 4.65 -18.38 -7.75
N THR A 204 4.20 -19.16 -8.72
CA THR A 204 2.94 -18.89 -9.42
C THR A 204 1.82 -18.75 -8.39
N PRO A 205 0.88 -17.79 -8.57
CA PRO A 205 -0.30 -17.68 -7.73
C PRO A 205 -0.98 -19.04 -7.60
N LYS A 206 -1.11 -19.53 -6.37
CA LYS A 206 -1.85 -20.75 -6.07
C LYS A 206 -3.20 -20.37 -5.49
N ALA A 207 -4.24 -21.10 -5.88
CA ALA A 207 -5.52 -21.05 -5.20
C ALA A 207 -5.34 -21.28 -3.68
N GLY A 208 -6.02 -20.47 -2.87
CA GLY A 208 -6.01 -20.58 -1.41
C GLY A 208 -5.86 -19.25 -0.67
N GLY A 209 -6.16 -19.27 0.63
CA GLY A 209 -6.15 -18.09 1.47
C GLY A 209 -4.76 -17.44 1.62
N LEU A 210 -4.76 -16.16 2.03
CA LEU A 210 -3.57 -15.32 2.16
C LEU A 210 -2.44 -15.97 2.99
N VAL A 211 -2.78 -16.66 4.09
CA VAL A 211 -1.80 -17.37 4.94
C VAL A 211 -0.98 -18.38 4.16
N ARG A 212 -1.61 -19.17 3.28
CA ARG A 212 -0.92 -20.17 2.45
C ARG A 212 0.00 -19.51 1.42
N ARG A 213 -0.44 -18.40 0.82
CA ARG A 213 0.36 -17.62 -0.14
C ARG A 213 1.58 -16.99 0.53
N ILE A 214 1.40 -16.36 1.70
CA ILE A 214 2.50 -15.83 2.52
C ILE A 214 3.50 -16.94 2.87
N ALA A 215 3.02 -18.12 3.28
CA ALA A 215 3.88 -19.26 3.58
C ALA A 215 4.66 -19.74 2.34
N ALA A 216 4.05 -19.72 1.15
CA ALA A 216 4.71 -20.10 -0.10
C ALA A 216 5.87 -19.15 -0.44
N VAL A 217 5.62 -17.84 -0.47
CA VAL A 217 6.68 -16.84 -0.76
C VAL A 217 7.75 -16.84 0.35
N ARG A 218 7.36 -17.03 1.62
CA ARG A 218 8.31 -17.15 2.73
C ARG A 218 9.24 -18.35 2.56
N ARG A 219 8.71 -19.53 2.22
CA ARG A 219 9.55 -20.73 2.02
C ARG A 219 10.58 -20.51 0.92
N ARG A 220 10.18 -19.84 -0.17
CA ARG A 220 11.03 -19.56 -1.33
C ARG A 220 12.08 -18.47 -1.06
N LEU A 221 11.68 -17.39 -0.40
CA LEU A 221 12.48 -16.16 -0.28
C LEU A 221 12.98 -15.87 1.16
N LYS A 222 12.92 -16.83 2.07
CA LYS A 222 13.35 -16.67 3.48
C LYS A 222 14.77 -16.14 3.68
N ARG A 223 15.65 -16.27 2.67
CA ARG A 223 17.05 -15.81 2.67
C ARG A 223 17.37 -14.91 1.48
N ALA A 224 16.34 -14.36 0.83
CA ALA A 224 16.54 -13.50 -0.32
C ALA A 224 17.31 -12.22 0.08
N PRO A 225 18.27 -11.79 -0.74
CA PRO A 225 19.05 -10.58 -0.48
C PRO A 225 18.15 -9.33 -0.52
N ALA A 226 18.63 -8.24 0.09
CA ALA A 226 17.89 -6.97 0.16
C ALA A 226 17.41 -6.48 -1.21
N ARG A 227 18.22 -6.65 -2.26
CA ARG A 227 17.85 -6.32 -3.65
C ARG A 227 16.55 -6.96 -4.10
N THR A 228 16.28 -8.22 -3.74
CA THR A 228 15.04 -8.93 -4.14
C THR A 228 13.82 -8.30 -3.50
N SER A 229 13.91 -7.96 -2.21
CA SER A 229 12.83 -7.24 -1.52
C SER A 229 12.62 -5.85 -2.10
N PHE A 230 13.70 -5.11 -2.35
CA PHE A 230 13.61 -3.77 -2.91
C PHE A 230 13.00 -3.77 -4.30
N THR A 231 13.41 -4.70 -5.19
CA THR A 231 12.81 -4.87 -6.52
C THR A 231 11.31 -5.16 -6.42
N ALA A 232 10.90 -6.07 -5.52
CA ALA A 232 9.49 -6.41 -5.36
C ALA A 232 8.65 -5.24 -4.81
N PHE A 233 9.18 -4.56 -3.80
CA PHE A 233 8.60 -3.35 -3.26
C PHE A 233 8.43 -2.28 -4.33
N LEU A 234 9.51 -1.96 -5.06
CA LEU A 234 9.50 -0.87 -6.01
C LEU A 234 8.51 -1.12 -7.15
N ALA A 235 8.38 -2.37 -7.59
CA ALA A 235 7.40 -2.74 -8.60
C ALA A 235 5.96 -2.47 -8.14
N ILE A 236 5.60 -2.94 -6.95
CA ILE A 236 4.26 -2.71 -6.40
C ILE A 236 4.05 -1.25 -6.05
N TYR A 237 5.06 -0.56 -5.54
CA TYR A 237 5.03 0.88 -5.28
C TYR A 237 4.66 1.64 -6.56
N LEU A 238 5.40 1.42 -7.67
CA LEU A 238 5.14 2.10 -8.94
C LEU A 238 3.75 1.76 -9.50
N LEU A 239 3.39 0.49 -9.58
CA LEU A 239 2.07 0.08 -10.08
C LEU A 239 0.94 0.70 -9.24
N SER A 240 1.08 0.71 -7.92
CA SER A 240 0.06 1.24 -7.02
C SER A 240 -0.11 2.74 -7.17
N TYR A 241 0.99 3.52 -7.20
CA TYR A 241 0.90 4.98 -7.31
C TYR A 241 0.55 5.45 -8.72
N LEU A 242 1.02 4.79 -9.78
CA LEU A 242 0.61 5.13 -11.14
C LEU A 242 -0.89 4.92 -11.36
N LYS A 243 -1.49 3.92 -10.68
CA LYS A 243 -2.94 3.74 -10.67
C LYS A 243 -3.65 4.73 -9.73
N ALA A 244 -3.01 5.07 -8.60
CA ALA A 244 -3.68 5.83 -7.55
C ALA A 244 -3.71 7.34 -7.79
N LEU A 245 -2.59 7.91 -8.20
CA LEU A 245 -2.38 9.35 -8.27
C LEU A 245 -3.35 10.08 -9.23
N PRO A 246 -3.72 9.52 -10.40
CA PRO A 246 -4.72 10.17 -11.28
C PRO A 246 -6.14 10.23 -10.68
N GLN A 247 -6.40 9.48 -9.61
CA GLN A 247 -7.73 9.37 -8.99
C GLN A 247 -7.84 10.11 -7.66
N ALA A 248 -6.74 10.72 -7.20
CA ALA A 248 -6.66 11.43 -5.94
C ALA A 248 -7.26 12.84 -6.08
N ASP A 249 -8.08 13.25 -5.12
CA ASP A 249 -8.49 14.64 -4.96
C ASP A 249 -7.40 15.44 -4.20
N LEU A 250 -6.65 14.76 -3.32
CA LEU A 250 -5.52 15.32 -2.60
C LEU A 250 -4.39 14.31 -2.48
N VAL A 251 -3.15 14.74 -2.76
CA VAL A 251 -1.95 13.95 -2.53
C VAL A 251 -1.17 14.58 -1.39
N ILE A 252 -0.92 13.81 -0.32
CA ILE A 252 -0.13 14.24 0.83
C ILE A 252 1.25 13.57 0.76
N ASP A 253 2.26 14.37 0.45
CA ASP A 253 3.66 14.04 0.72
C ASP A 253 3.92 14.00 2.23
N VAL A 254 4.03 12.79 2.79
CA VAL A 254 4.20 12.60 4.24
C VAL A 254 5.61 12.90 4.73
N ASP A 255 6.60 13.02 3.83
CA ASP A 255 7.96 13.43 4.21
C ASP A 255 7.99 14.93 4.52
N ARG A 256 7.27 15.73 3.71
CA ARG A 256 7.08 17.18 3.91
C ARG A 256 6.15 17.49 5.08
N LEU A 257 5.11 16.68 5.28
CA LEU A 257 4.09 16.92 6.31
C LEU A 257 4.68 17.14 7.71
N GLY A 258 5.75 16.43 8.07
CA GLY A 258 6.43 16.58 9.35
C GLY A 258 7.70 17.44 9.32
N GLN A 259 8.02 18.10 8.20
CA GLN A 259 9.22 18.92 8.00
C GLN A 259 8.94 20.38 7.63
N ASP A 260 7.75 20.65 7.09
CA ASP A 260 7.36 21.92 6.49
C ASP A 260 6.00 22.34 7.06
N ALA A 261 6.02 23.28 8.00
CA ALA A 261 4.83 23.72 8.74
C ALA A 261 3.81 24.43 7.83
N ASP A 262 4.29 25.21 6.86
CA ASP A 262 3.43 25.89 5.89
C ASP A 262 2.74 24.88 4.97
N TYR A 263 3.48 23.85 4.55
CA TYR A 263 2.90 22.72 3.83
C TYR A 263 1.86 21.98 4.67
N ALA A 264 2.13 21.71 5.94
CA ALA A 264 1.18 21.04 6.83
C ALA A 264 -0.12 21.85 7.02
N ALA A 265 -0.01 23.17 7.22
CA ALA A 265 -1.15 24.07 7.28
C ALA A 265 -1.94 24.07 5.94
N GLY A 266 -1.23 24.15 4.80
CA GLY A 266 -1.85 24.08 3.48
C GLY A 266 -2.61 22.77 3.22
N ILE A 267 -2.11 21.63 3.73
CA ILE A 267 -2.82 20.35 3.67
C ILE A 267 -4.09 20.37 4.53
N GLY A 268 -4.04 20.96 5.73
CA GLY A 268 -5.23 21.13 6.58
C GLY A 268 -6.31 21.96 5.88
N GLU A 269 -5.92 23.07 5.24
CA GLU A 269 -6.82 23.91 4.46
C GLU A 269 -7.40 23.20 3.23
N ALA A 270 -6.59 22.42 2.52
CA ALA A 270 -7.05 21.63 1.37
C ALA A 270 -8.08 20.56 1.78
N LEU A 271 -7.89 19.90 2.92
CA LEU A 271 -8.87 18.95 3.46
C LEU A 271 -10.17 19.65 3.88
N ARG A 272 -10.06 20.81 4.54
CA ARG A 272 -11.22 21.61 4.95
C ARG A 272 -12.04 22.03 3.73
N ALA A 273 -11.38 22.52 2.68
CA ALA A 273 -12.03 22.92 1.44
C ALA A 273 -12.61 21.72 0.66
N GLY A 274 -11.92 20.58 0.64
CA GLY A 274 -12.28 19.43 -0.18
C GLY A 274 -13.34 18.51 0.43
N CYS A 275 -13.31 18.30 1.75
CA CYS A 275 -14.22 17.38 2.44
C CYS A 275 -14.80 17.92 3.75
N GLY A 276 -14.58 19.19 4.09
CA GLY A 276 -15.12 19.81 5.30
C GLY A 276 -14.43 19.38 6.60
N LEU A 277 -13.40 18.52 6.53
CA LEU A 277 -12.65 18.04 7.70
C LEU A 277 -11.33 18.79 7.83
N ALA A 278 -10.97 19.19 9.05
CA ALA A 278 -9.73 19.93 9.32
C ALA A 278 -8.89 19.21 10.40
N PRO A 279 -8.30 18.03 10.09
CA PRO A 279 -7.36 17.41 11.00
C PRO A 279 -6.14 18.30 11.20
N ASP A 280 -5.77 18.55 12.45
CA ASP A 280 -4.56 19.29 12.79
C ASP A 280 -3.33 18.39 12.59
N PHE A 281 -2.30 18.87 11.89
CA PHE A 281 -1.04 18.15 11.65
C PHE A 281 0.18 18.84 12.28
N SER A 282 -0.02 19.84 13.13
CA SER A 282 1.07 20.61 13.75
C SER A 282 2.02 19.76 14.61
N ASP A 283 1.56 18.59 15.08
CA ASP A 283 2.33 17.63 15.84
C ASP A 283 3.03 16.56 14.98
N CYS A 284 2.92 16.64 13.64
CA CYS A 284 3.52 15.67 12.74
C CYS A 284 5.04 15.72 12.85
N ARG A 285 5.67 14.55 12.99
CA ARG A 285 7.12 14.41 13.04
C ARG A 285 7.59 13.42 12.00
N THR A 286 8.53 13.84 11.16
CA THR A 286 9.18 12.93 10.22
C THR A 286 10.17 12.04 10.99
N PRO A 287 10.03 10.70 10.92
CA PRO A 287 11.01 9.80 11.52
C PRO A 287 12.41 10.07 10.97
N PRO A 288 13.48 9.93 11.79
CA PRO A 288 14.84 10.03 11.28
C PRO A 288 15.05 9.00 10.16
N ALA A 289 15.93 9.34 9.22
CA ALA A 289 16.32 8.43 8.15
C ALA A 289 16.95 7.16 8.76
N HIS A 290 16.82 6.04 8.06
CA HIS A 290 17.46 4.80 8.50
C HIS A 290 18.97 4.84 8.21
N ASP A 291 19.79 4.80 9.28
CA ASP A 291 21.26 4.88 9.18
C ASP A 291 21.90 3.70 8.42
N ALA A 292 21.29 2.51 8.54
CA ALA A 292 21.81 1.30 7.91
C ALA A 292 21.07 0.99 6.61
N VAL A 293 21.69 1.35 5.48
CA VAL A 293 21.19 1.02 4.14
C VAL A 293 21.92 -0.20 3.58
N PRO A 294 21.22 -1.33 3.30
CA PRO A 294 21.86 -2.51 2.71
C PRO A 294 22.51 -2.20 1.36
N ALA A 295 23.71 -2.75 1.09
CA ALA A 295 24.34 -2.55 -0.21
C ALA A 295 23.52 -3.18 -1.35
N ALA A 296 23.03 -2.35 -2.27
CA ALA A 296 22.35 -2.78 -3.49
C ALA A 296 22.54 -1.72 -4.61
N PRO A 297 22.49 -2.11 -5.90
CA PRO A 297 22.59 -1.15 -6.99
C PRO A 297 21.23 -0.49 -7.25
N TYR A 298 20.77 0.35 -6.32
CA TYR A 298 19.43 0.93 -6.27
C TYR A 298 19.02 1.61 -7.58
N ARG A 299 19.91 2.43 -8.16
CA ARG A 299 19.66 3.13 -9.44
C ARG A 299 19.49 2.15 -10.61
N ARG A 300 20.21 1.04 -10.59
CA ARG A 300 20.06 0.00 -11.63
C ARG A 300 18.76 -0.77 -11.46
N ILE A 301 18.41 -1.13 -10.22
CA ILE A 301 17.14 -1.80 -9.91
C ILE A 301 15.97 -0.91 -10.34
N SER A 302 16.01 0.38 -10.02
CA SER A 302 14.97 1.33 -10.40
C SER A 302 14.74 1.36 -11.91
N ARG A 303 15.80 1.52 -12.72
CA ARG A 303 15.68 1.48 -14.18
C ARG A 303 15.10 0.16 -14.68
N GLN A 304 15.56 -0.96 -14.15
CA GLN A 304 15.06 -2.29 -14.53
C GLN A 304 13.58 -2.49 -14.21
N VAL A 305 13.13 -2.01 -13.05
CA VAL A 305 11.71 -2.08 -12.68
C VAL A 305 10.89 -1.18 -13.58
N ILE A 306 11.33 0.05 -13.85
CA ILE A 306 10.64 0.98 -14.75
C ILE A 306 10.51 0.36 -16.15
N ASP A 307 11.58 -0.25 -16.68
CA ASP A 307 11.59 -0.92 -17.98
C ASP A 307 10.66 -2.14 -17.99
N ALA A 308 10.75 -2.98 -16.96
CA ALA A 308 9.94 -4.21 -16.86
C ALA A 308 8.43 -3.94 -16.74
N LEU A 309 8.05 -2.76 -16.24
CA LEU A 309 6.66 -2.33 -16.09
C LEU A 309 6.19 -1.40 -17.23
N ASP A 310 7.05 -1.10 -18.20
CA ASP A 310 6.79 -0.09 -19.24
C ASP A 310 6.32 1.27 -18.66
N ALA A 311 6.88 1.66 -17.51
CA ALA A 311 6.38 2.78 -16.72
C ALA A 311 6.94 4.15 -17.15
N ARG A 312 7.80 4.21 -18.17
CA ARG A 312 8.54 5.43 -18.56
C ARG A 312 7.60 6.56 -18.96
N ALA A 313 6.67 6.28 -19.87
CA ALA A 313 5.74 7.29 -20.38
C ALA A 313 4.82 7.80 -19.25
N ALA A 314 4.32 6.88 -18.41
CA ALA A 314 3.45 7.23 -17.29
C ALA A 314 4.16 8.07 -16.21
N LEU A 315 5.45 7.81 -15.94
CA LEU A 315 6.26 8.60 -15.00
C LEU A 315 6.65 9.98 -15.55
N ALA A 316 6.75 10.12 -16.87
CA ALA A 316 7.05 11.40 -17.51
C ALA A 316 5.79 12.28 -17.70
N ALA A 317 4.60 11.76 -17.42
CA ALA A 317 3.35 12.50 -17.55
C ALA A 317 3.29 13.68 -16.54
N PRO A 318 2.71 14.82 -16.96
CA PRO A 318 2.51 15.95 -16.06
C PRO A 318 1.49 15.62 -14.94
N GLY A 319 1.40 16.51 -13.95
CA GLY A 319 0.46 16.38 -12.83
C GLY A 319 0.98 15.47 -11.71
N PRO A 320 0.11 14.75 -10.99
CA PRO A 320 0.49 13.95 -9.83
C PRO A 320 1.60 12.90 -10.09
N ALA A 321 1.74 12.39 -11.32
CA ALA A 321 2.82 11.48 -11.70
C ALA A 321 4.22 12.13 -11.64
N ALA A 322 4.31 13.45 -11.86
CA ALA A 322 5.56 14.19 -11.72
C ALA A 322 6.07 14.17 -10.27
N LEU A 323 5.18 14.18 -9.27
CA LEU A 323 5.56 14.04 -7.86
C LEU A 323 6.16 12.66 -7.58
N LEU A 324 5.56 11.60 -8.14
CA LEU A 324 6.09 10.23 -8.04
C LEU A 324 7.49 10.13 -8.64
N PHE A 325 7.68 10.70 -9.84
CA PHE A 325 8.98 10.73 -10.51
C PHE A 325 10.02 11.55 -9.73
N ALA A 326 9.64 12.71 -9.19
CA ALA A 326 10.52 13.55 -8.38
C ALA A 326 10.99 12.82 -7.12
N LYS A 327 10.07 12.16 -6.40
CA LYS A 327 10.42 11.33 -5.23
C LYS A 327 11.33 10.17 -5.60
N LEU A 328 11.04 9.45 -6.68
CA LEU A 328 11.88 8.34 -7.13
C LEU A 328 13.28 8.83 -7.51
N SER A 329 13.37 9.91 -8.27
CA SER A 329 14.63 10.49 -8.73
C SER A 329 15.49 10.96 -7.57
N LYS A 330 14.90 11.68 -6.61
CA LYS A 330 15.58 12.08 -5.38
C LYS A 330 16.07 10.88 -4.59
N ALA A 331 15.19 9.92 -4.28
CA ALA A 331 15.53 8.73 -3.51
C ALA A 331 16.67 7.92 -4.14
N MET A 332 16.67 7.78 -5.47
CA MET A 332 17.71 7.04 -6.18
C MET A 332 19.03 7.84 -6.29
N THR A 333 18.95 9.17 -6.29
CA THR A 333 20.14 10.04 -6.22
C THR A 333 20.82 9.92 -4.87
N ASP A 334 20.03 9.97 -3.79
CA ASP A 334 20.50 9.91 -2.40
C ASP A 334 20.90 8.48 -1.97
N ALA A 335 20.48 7.45 -2.72
CA ALA A 335 20.79 6.06 -2.41
C ALA A 335 22.30 5.78 -2.47
N PRO A 336 22.88 5.12 -1.44
CA PRO A 336 24.28 4.73 -1.47
C PRO A 336 24.51 3.65 -2.53
N GLU A 337 25.49 3.86 -3.41
CA GLU A 337 25.87 2.89 -4.44
C GLU A 337 27.08 2.06 -4.00
N PRO A 338 27.08 0.73 -4.19
CA PRO A 338 28.18 -0.11 -3.79
C PRO A 338 29.48 0.25 -4.53
N PRO A 339 30.67 -0.02 -3.96
CA PRO A 339 31.96 0.22 -4.62
C PRO A 339 32.06 -0.51 -5.97
N ALA A 340 32.83 0.04 -6.92
CA ALA A 340 32.97 -0.52 -8.28
C ALA A 340 33.45 -1.98 -8.30
N SER A 341 34.27 -2.39 -7.32
CA SER A 341 34.71 -3.78 -7.12
C SER A 341 33.55 -4.74 -6.81
N MET A 342 32.57 -4.29 -6.02
CA MET A 342 31.35 -5.03 -5.69
C MET A 342 30.32 -4.97 -6.83
N ARG A 343 30.25 -3.87 -7.59
CA ARG A 343 29.38 -3.75 -8.77
C ARG A 343 29.65 -4.83 -9.82
N ARG A 344 30.91 -5.21 -10.06
CA ARG A 344 31.29 -6.29 -11.00
C ARG A 344 30.76 -7.66 -10.56
N ARG A 345 30.85 -7.99 -9.27
CA ARG A 345 30.28 -9.23 -8.70
C ARG A 345 28.76 -9.24 -8.73
N LEU A 346 28.12 -8.09 -8.52
CA LEU A 346 26.66 -7.93 -8.62
C LEU A 346 26.17 -7.90 -10.08
N ALA A 347 27.03 -7.54 -11.03
CA ALA A 347 26.73 -7.51 -12.47
C ALA A 347 26.77 -8.90 -13.12
N GLY A 348 27.59 -9.85 -12.64
CA GLY A 348 27.70 -11.20 -13.21
C GLY A 348 26.37 -11.97 -13.25
N TRP A 349 25.52 -11.76 -12.24
CA TRP A 349 24.17 -12.36 -12.18
C TRP A 349 23.20 -11.83 -13.25
N LEU A 350 23.45 -10.62 -13.78
CA LEU A 350 22.54 -9.95 -14.71
C LEU A 350 22.72 -10.39 -16.17
N SER A 351 23.81 -11.09 -16.49
CA SER A 351 24.03 -11.67 -17.83
C SER A 351 23.55 -13.12 -17.92
N GLU A 352 23.69 -13.93 -16.87
CA GLU A 352 23.27 -15.35 -16.86
C GLU A 352 21.75 -15.54 -17.01
N THR A 353 20.95 -14.53 -16.62
CA THR A 353 19.49 -14.59 -16.74
C THR A 353 18.99 -14.13 -18.14
N LEU A 354 19.83 -13.44 -18.93
CA LEU A 354 19.51 -13.05 -20.31
C LEU A 354 19.89 -14.15 -21.32
N GLU A 355 20.99 -14.87 -21.09
CA GLU A 355 21.40 -15.96 -21.99
C GLU A 355 20.52 -17.22 -21.89
N THR A 356 19.78 -17.40 -20.79
CA THR A 356 18.88 -18.54 -20.60
C THR A 356 17.48 -18.35 -21.22
N LEU A 357 17.19 -17.18 -21.81
CA LEU A 357 15.89 -16.85 -22.42
C LEU A 357 15.94 -16.60 -23.93
N VAL A 358 17.12 -16.65 -24.56
CA VAL A 358 17.25 -16.69 -26.02
C VAL A 358 17.47 -18.15 -26.44
N PRO A 359 16.56 -18.78 -27.20
CA PRO A 359 16.82 -20.10 -27.75
C PRO A 359 18.08 -20.01 -28.61
N ARG A 360 19.13 -20.75 -28.22
CA ARG A 360 20.29 -20.96 -29.10
C ARG A 360 19.77 -21.55 -30.40
N ARG A 361 19.75 -20.75 -31.47
CA ARG A 361 19.51 -21.24 -32.83
C ARG A 361 20.48 -22.40 -33.05
N ARG A 362 19.95 -23.62 -33.13
CA ARG A 362 20.72 -24.80 -33.51
C ARG A 362 21.38 -24.48 -34.84
N ARG A 363 22.72 -24.41 -34.85
CA ARG A 363 23.49 -24.41 -36.10
C ARG A 363 23.06 -25.67 -36.86
N ARG A 364 22.48 -25.50 -38.06
CA ARG A 364 22.32 -26.60 -39.01
C ARG A 364 23.74 -27.11 -39.31
N ALA A 365 24.01 -28.35 -38.93
CA ALA A 365 25.14 -29.07 -39.48
C ALA A 365 24.84 -29.28 -40.98
N ARG A 366 25.76 -28.82 -41.82
CA ARG A 366 25.89 -29.31 -43.19
C ARG A 366 26.57 -30.67 -43.10
N ILE A 367 25.90 -31.72 -43.55
CA ILE A 367 26.48 -32.79 -44.37
C ILE A 367 25.46 -33.05 -45.46
#